data_AF-A0A2N1U1S0-F1
#
_entry.id   AF-A0A2N1U1S0-F1
#
_cell.length_a   1.000
_cell.length_b   1.000
_cell.length_c   1.000
_cell.angle_alpha   90.00
_cell.angle_beta   90.00
_cell.angle_gamma   90.00
#
_symmetry.space_group_name_H-M   'P 1'
#
loop_
_entity.id
_entity.type
_entity.pdbx_description
1 polymer ?
#
loop_
_entity_poly.entity_id
_entity_poly.type
_entity_poly.pdbx_seq_one_letter_code
_entity_poly.pdbx_strand_id
1 'polypeptide(L)'
;MITNCFQSFLVFKKLMGSFLSDLFQKNGGTFMNIFEFAKNREKQAEETYRKLAEEATNQGFATIFSRLAEAEKHHYEIIQKMEKAETAAIFRSDILLFTKNTISKLKLRDQNFTAARSQVDIYRAAQDREAESERFYREQAEKAVDAQQGKLFLAIAKEEHQHYAILENIIDYIIFPETHPENAEFNYQKES
;
A
#
# COMPACT_ATOMS: atom_id res chain seq x y z
N MET A 1 24.96 -5.88 -19.38
CA MET A 1 23.76 -6.67 -19.04
C MET A 1 22.63 -5.78 -18.49
N ILE A 2 22.33 -4.64 -19.14
CA ILE A 2 21.31 -3.67 -18.66
C ILE A 2 20.13 -3.54 -19.64
N THR A 3 20.27 -4.08 -20.86
CA THR A 3 19.26 -3.99 -21.94
C THR A 3 18.02 -4.87 -21.71
N ASN A 4 18.14 -6.00 -21.02
CA ASN A 4 17.00 -6.92 -20.84
C ASN A 4 15.93 -6.43 -19.84
N CYS A 5 16.31 -5.64 -18.83
CA CYS A 5 15.35 -5.18 -17.81
C CYS A 5 14.42 -4.08 -18.37
N PHE A 6 14.97 -3.17 -19.18
CA PHE A 6 14.20 -2.09 -19.81
C PHE A 6 13.21 -2.62 -20.85
N GLN A 7 13.62 -3.63 -21.63
CA GLN A 7 12.73 -4.28 -22.60
C GLN A 7 11.59 -5.04 -21.92
N SER A 8 11.85 -5.72 -20.80
CA SER A 8 10.81 -6.39 -20.02
C SER A 8 9.81 -5.40 -19.43
N PHE A 9 10.26 -4.24 -18.95
CA PHE A 9 9.41 -3.16 -18.44
C PHE A 9 8.54 -2.51 -19.54
N LEU A 10 9.10 -2.27 -20.72
CA LEU A 10 8.36 -1.73 -21.88
C LEU A 10 7.32 -2.71 -22.42
N VAL A 11 7.66 -4.00 -22.49
CA VAL A 11 6.72 -5.07 -22.89
C VAL A 11 5.61 -5.21 -21.86
N PHE A 12 5.93 -5.12 -20.56
CA PHE A 12 4.94 -5.16 -19.48
C PHE A 12 4.01 -3.94 -19.49
N LYS A 13 4.54 -2.72 -19.68
CA LYS A 13 3.74 -1.49 -19.82
C LYS A 13 2.79 -1.57 -21.03
N LYS A 14 3.24 -2.16 -22.13
CA LYS A 14 2.42 -2.37 -23.34
C LYS A 14 1.36 -3.44 -23.14
N LEU A 15 1.69 -4.54 -22.43
CA LEU A 15 0.75 -5.60 -22.07
C LEU A 15 -0.31 -5.11 -21.10
N MET A 16 0.07 -4.35 -20.07
CA MET A 16 -0.88 -3.74 -19.13
C MET A 16 -1.76 -2.70 -19.81
N GLY A 17 -1.21 -1.87 -20.71
CA GLY A 17 -2.01 -0.93 -21.51
C GLY A 17 -3.04 -1.60 -22.41
N SER A 18 -2.67 -2.71 -23.07
CA SER A 18 -3.58 -3.51 -23.90
C SER A 18 -4.58 -4.32 -23.07
N PHE A 19 -4.15 -4.89 -21.95
CA PHE A 19 -5.04 -5.62 -21.05
C PHE A 19 -6.09 -4.70 -20.43
N LEU A 20 -5.69 -3.49 -20.03
CA LEU A 20 -6.60 -2.46 -19.60
C LEU A 20 -7.52 -2.05 -20.76
N SER A 21 -7.01 -1.80 -21.98
CA SER A 21 -7.90 -1.42 -23.10
C SER A 21 -8.91 -2.50 -23.46
N ASP A 22 -8.53 -3.77 -23.38
CA ASP A 22 -9.39 -4.92 -23.70
C ASP A 22 -10.43 -5.17 -22.60
N LEU A 23 -10.10 -4.92 -21.33
CA LEU A 23 -11.07 -4.85 -20.22
C LEU A 23 -12.04 -3.67 -20.37
N PHE A 24 -11.56 -2.54 -20.89
CA PHE A 24 -12.36 -1.35 -21.16
C PHE A 24 -13.33 -1.52 -22.34
N GLN A 25 -12.96 -2.29 -23.38
CA GLN A 25 -13.79 -2.46 -24.58
C GLN A 25 -14.93 -3.48 -24.43
N LYS A 26 -14.84 -4.45 -23.51
CA LYS A 26 -15.84 -5.51 -23.37
C LYS A 26 -17.09 -5.15 -22.55
N ASN A 27 -17.04 -4.12 -21.71
CA ASN A 27 -18.14 -3.76 -20.81
C ASN A 27 -18.58 -2.30 -21.04
N GLY A 28 -19.71 -2.12 -21.72
CA GLY A 28 -20.37 -0.81 -21.81
C GLY A 28 -20.85 -0.35 -20.42
N GLY A 29 -20.04 0.45 -19.73
CA GLY A 29 -20.33 1.01 -18.41
C GLY A 29 -19.07 1.49 -17.69
N THR A 30 -18.48 2.59 -18.15
CA THR A 30 -17.16 3.11 -17.71
C THR A 30 -17.04 3.45 -16.22
N PHE A 31 -18.14 3.70 -15.51
CA PHE A 31 -18.13 4.10 -14.09
C PHE A 31 -18.43 2.94 -13.11
N MET A 32 -19.16 1.90 -13.54
CA MET A 32 -19.40 0.72 -12.68
C MET A 32 -18.13 -0.12 -12.54
N ASN A 33 -17.31 -0.16 -13.60
CA ASN A 33 -16.09 -0.95 -13.65
C ASN A 33 -14.98 -0.38 -12.74
N ILE A 34 -14.88 0.95 -12.57
CA ILE A 34 -13.80 1.53 -11.77
C ILE A 34 -13.95 1.27 -10.27
N PHE A 35 -15.17 1.36 -9.74
CA PHE A 35 -15.44 1.07 -8.34
C PHE A 35 -15.33 -0.41 -8.02
N GLU A 36 -15.79 -1.30 -8.92
CA GLU A 36 -15.59 -2.74 -8.78
C GLU A 36 -14.11 -3.11 -8.81
N PHE A 37 -13.35 -2.56 -9.76
CA PHE A 37 -11.91 -2.72 -9.83
C PHE A 37 -11.21 -2.27 -8.55
N ALA A 38 -11.51 -1.06 -8.07
CA ALA A 38 -10.91 -0.50 -6.86
C ALA A 38 -11.25 -1.37 -5.63
N LYS A 39 -12.53 -1.71 -5.41
CA LYS A 39 -12.96 -2.62 -4.34
C LYS A 39 -12.25 -3.97 -4.38
N ASN A 40 -12.08 -4.56 -5.57
CA ASN A 40 -11.39 -5.84 -5.71
C ASN A 40 -9.90 -5.73 -5.40
N ARG A 41 -9.25 -4.59 -5.69
CA ARG A 41 -7.87 -4.33 -5.28
C ARG A 41 -7.74 -4.24 -3.76
N GLU A 42 -8.59 -3.43 -3.12
CA GLU A 42 -8.61 -3.29 -1.66
C GLU A 42 -8.85 -4.62 -0.96
N LYS A 43 -9.78 -5.43 -1.50
CA LYS A 43 -10.08 -6.75 -0.92
C LYS A 43 -8.89 -7.71 -1.00
N GLN A 44 -8.18 -7.72 -2.12
CA GLN A 44 -6.96 -8.54 -2.28
C GLN A 44 -5.83 -8.06 -1.37
N ALA A 45 -5.70 -6.74 -1.16
CA ALA A 45 -4.71 -6.17 -0.24
C ALA A 45 -5.05 -6.56 1.21
N GLU A 46 -6.31 -6.42 1.64
CA GLU A 46 -6.80 -6.88 2.94
C GLU A 46 -6.43 -8.36 3.17
N GLU A 47 -6.80 -9.24 2.24
CA GLU A 47 -6.54 -10.68 2.34
C GLU A 47 -5.04 -11.01 2.41
N THR A 48 -4.23 -10.29 1.62
CA THR A 48 -2.76 -10.43 1.65
C THR A 48 -2.23 -10.08 3.05
N TYR A 49 -2.65 -8.95 3.62
CA TYR A 49 -2.19 -8.53 4.93
C TYR A 49 -2.71 -9.41 6.08
N ARG A 50 -3.93 -9.94 5.99
CA ARG A 50 -4.43 -10.95 6.95
C ARG A 50 -3.54 -12.17 6.96
N LYS A 51 -3.21 -12.70 5.77
CA LYS A 51 -2.33 -13.86 5.65
C LYS A 51 -0.92 -13.57 6.19
N LEU A 52 -0.35 -12.40 5.88
CA LEU A 52 0.94 -11.99 6.42
C LEU A 52 0.91 -11.84 7.95
N ALA A 53 -0.20 -11.41 8.53
CA ALA A 53 -0.36 -11.32 9.97
C ALA A 53 -0.40 -12.72 10.63
N GLU A 54 -1.07 -13.69 10.01
CA GLU A 54 -1.13 -15.09 10.46
C GLU A 54 0.23 -15.79 10.38
N GLU A 55 0.99 -15.52 9.31
CA GLU A 55 2.30 -16.12 9.05
C GLU A 55 3.47 -15.35 9.69
N ALA A 56 3.18 -14.27 10.42
CA ALA A 56 4.19 -13.39 10.99
C ALA A 56 5.05 -14.10 12.04
N THR A 57 6.37 -13.87 11.96
CA THR A 57 7.37 -14.50 12.83
C THR A 57 7.38 -13.94 14.25
N ASN A 58 6.79 -12.76 14.46
CA ASN A 58 6.68 -12.13 15.77
C ASN A 58 5.39 -11.30 15.89
N GLN A 59 4.96 -11.08 17.14
CA GLN A 59 3.73 -10.34 17.45
C GLN A 59 3.76 -8.89 16.94
N GLY A 60 4.93 -8.25 16.85
CA GLY A 60 5.07 -6.89 16.34
C GLY A 60 4.68 -6.82 14.86
N PHE A 61 5.24 -7.68 14.02
CA PHE A 61 4.86 -7.81 12.61
C PHE A 61 3.41 -8.25 12.43
N ALA A 62 2.95 -9.22 13.21
CA ALA A 62 1.54 -9.65 13.18
C ALA A 62 0.58 -8.46 13.42
N THR A 63 0.92 -7.59 14.38
CA THR A 63 0.13 -6.40 14.70
C THR A 63 0.20 -5.35 13.60
N ILE A 64 1.37 -5.12 13.00
CA ILE A 64 1.52 -4.17 11.89
C ILE A 64 0.68 -4.63 10.69
N PHE A 65 0.81 -5.89 10.26
CA PHE A 65 0.04 -6.43 9.14
C PHE A 65 -1.46 -6.47 9.43
N SER A 66 -1.88 -6.77 10.67
CA SER A 66 -3.29 -6.70 11.04
C SER A 66 -3.85 -5.28 10.90
N ARG A 67 -3.07 -4.25 11.24
CA ARG A 67 -3.47 -2.85 11.09
C ARG A 67 -3.56 -2.43 9.63
N LEU A 68 -2.63 -2.86 8.78
CA LEU A 68 -2.71 -2.65 7.32
C LEU A 68 -3.98 -3.28 6.77
N ALA A 69 -4.30 -4.53 7.15
CA ALA A 69 -5.53 -5.18 6.72
C ALA A 69 -6.81 -4.41 7.11
N GLU A 70 -6.86 -3.81 8.31
CA GLU A 70 -8.00 -2.95 8.69
C GLU A 70 -8.05 -1.67 7.85
N ALA A 71 -6.90 -1.08 7.48
CA ALA A 71 -6.85 0.10 6.62
C ALA A 71 -7.42 -0.20 5.23
N GLU A 72 -7.03 -1.31 4.59
CA GLU A 72 -7.55 -1.69 3.26
C GLU A 72 -9.05 -1.99 3.29
N LYS A 73 -9.52 -2.60 4.38
CA LYS A 73 -10.96 -2.78 4.59
C LYS A 73 -11.69 -1.43 4.67
N HIS A 74 -11.12 -0.44 5.35
CA HIS A 74 -11.69 0.90 5.38
C HIS A 74 -11.66 1.59 4.01
N HIS A 75 -10.60 1.40 3.21
CA HIS A 75 -10.56 1.87 1.83
C HIS A 75 -11.71 1.27 1.01
N TYR A 76 -11.92 -0.04 1.09
CA TYR A 76 -13.06 -0.72 0.47
C TYR A 76 -14.40 -0.09 0.85
N GLU A 77 -14.62 0.17 2.15
CA GLU A 77 -15.85 0.76 2.67
C GLU A 77 -16.06 2.19 2.14
N ILE A 78 -15.00 3.00 2.05
CA ILE A 78 -15.05 4.35 1.47
C ILE A 78 -15.44 4.26 0.00
N ILE A 79 -14.80 3.38 -0.78
CA ILE A 79 -15.06 3.19 -2.21
C ILE A 79 -16.51 2.72 -2.44
N GLN A 80 -17.00 1.80 -1.60
CA GLN A 80 -18.38 1.33 -1.66
C GLN A 80 -19.39 2.46 -1.37
N LYS A 81 -19.09 3.35 -0.42
CA LYS A 81 -19.94 4.52 -0.16
C LYS A 81 -19.90 5.51 -1.32
N MET A 82 -18.73 5.74 -1.92
CA MET A 82 -18.57 6.58 -3.10
C MET A 82 -19.40 6.07 -4.29
N GLU A 83 -19.39 4.75 -4.54
CA GLU A 83 -20.18 4.09 -5.58
C GLU A 83 -21.69 4.30 -5.38
N LYS A 84 -22.16 4.27 -4.13
CA LYS A 84 -23.56 4.48 -3.76
C LYS A 84 -23.95 5.95 -3.61
N ALA A 85 -23.04 6.88 -3.89
CA ALA A 85 -23.20 8.32 -3.63
C ALA A 85 -23.59 8.64 -2.17
N GLU A 86 -23.12 7.82 -1.22
CA GLU A 86 -23.29 8.02 0.21
C GLU A 86 -22.17 8.90 0.78
N THR A 87 -22.41 9.50 1.94
CA THR A 87 -21.38 10.30 2.63
C THR A 87 -20.30 9.38 3.21
N ALA A 88 -19.06 9.56 2.74
CA ALA A 88 -17.87 8.96 3.33
C ALA A 88 -17.02 10.03 4.02
N ALA A 89 -16.43 9.67 5.15
CA ALA A 89 -15.49 10.53 5.85
C ALA A 89 -14.07 10.25 5.39
N ILE A 90 -13.24 11.29 5.35
CA ILE A 90 -11.79 11.12 5.18
C ILE A 90 -11.27 10.40 6.43
N PHE A 91 -10.68 9.23 6.23
CA PHE A 91 -9.95 8.51 7.26
C PHE A 91 -8.46 8.87 7.17
N ARG A 92 -7.80 8.93 8.33
CA ARG A 92 -6.35 9.06 8.44
C ARG A 92 -5.86 8.07 9.49
N SER A 93 -4.85 7.28 9.15
CA SER A 93 -4.30 6.30 10.07
C SER A 93 -3.03 6.80 10.77
N ASP A 94 -2.70 6.21 11.92
CA ASP A 94 -1.44 6.42 12.64
C ASP A 94 -0.45 5.27 12.41
N ILE A 95 -0.72 4.39 11.44
CA ILE A 95 -0.06 3.09 11.30
C ILE A 95 1.44 3.27 11.06
N LEU A 96 1.85 4.26 10.26
CA LEU A 96 3.28 4.52 10.03
C LEU A 96 4.04 4.85 11.31
N LEU A 97 3.47 5.70 12.17
CA LEU A 97 4.06 6.04 13.47
C LEU A 97 4.08 4.81 14.39
N PHE A 98 2.98 4.06 14.43
CA PHE A 98 2.89 2.80 15.17
C PHE A 98 3.97 1.80 14.72
N THR A 99 4.17 1.63 13.41
CA THR A 99 5.18 0.76 12.81
C THR A 99 6.58 1.16 13.24
N LYS A 100 6.94 2.45 13.11
CA LYS A 100 8.25 2.96 13.54
C LYS A 100 8.51 2.65 15.02
N ASN A 101 7.53 2.94 15.88
CA ASN A 101 7.62 2.64 17.31
C ASN A 101 7.73 1.14 17.61
N THR A 102 7.05 0.30 16.83
CA THR A 102 7.08 -1.16 16.99
C THR A 102 8.44 -1.72 16.57
N ILE A 103 8.97 -1.30 15.43
CA ILE A 103 10.31 -1.70 14.95
C ILE A 103 11.38 -1.27 15.96
N SER A 104 11.33 -0.03 16.47
CA SER A 104 12.27 0.42 17.51
C SER A 104 12.23 -0.45 18.77
N LYS A 105 11.04 -0.90 19.21
CA LYS A 105 10.92 -1.82 20.35
C LYS A 105 11.45 -3.23 20.03
N LEU A 106 11.29 -3.70 18.80
CA LEU A 106 11.81 -5.00 18.37
C LEU A 106 13.34 -5.01 18.30
N LYS A 107 13.97 -3.90 17.92
CA LYS A 107 15.45 -3.75 17.91
C LYS A 107 16.11 -3.97 19.27
N LEU A 108 15.37 -3.70 20.36
CA LEU A 108 15.85 -3.91 21.73
C LEU A 108 15.86 -5.38 22.16
N ARG A 109 15.46 -6.30 21.28
CA ARG A 109 15.39 -7.75 21.54
C ARG A 109 16.24 -8.46 20.50
N ASP A 110 16.94 -9.52 20.93
CA ASP A 110 17.57 -10.44 19.97
C ASP A 110 16.48 -11.12 19.14
N GLN A 111 16.56 -11.02 17.82
CA GLN A 111 15.55 -11.51 16.87
C GLN A 111 16.22 -12.37 15.81
N ASN A 112 15.73 -13.59 15.61
CA ASN A 112 16.14 -14.44 14.50
C ASN A 112 15.29 -14.14 13.26
N PHE A 113 15.86 -13.41 12.30
CA PHE A 113 15.19 -13.03 11.06
C PHE A 113 15.20 -14.10 9.96
N THR A 114 15.69 -15.31 10.20
CA THR A 114 15.84 -16.34 9.14
C THR A 114 14.51 -16.60 8.41
N ALA A 115 13.41 -16.79 9.14
CA ALA A 115 12.10 -17.01 8.56
C ALA A 115 11.48 -15.74 7.93
N ALA A 116 11.78 -14.56 8.48
CA ALA A 116 11.32 -13.29 7.92
C ALA A 116 12.03 -12.97 6.59
N ARG A 117 13.31 -13.31 6.47
CA ARG A 117 14.11 -13.10 5.26
C ARG A 117 13.61 -13.92 4.08
N SER A 118 13.05 -15.12 4.32
CA SER A 118 12.38 -15.89 3.26
C SER A 118 11.08 -15.27 2.74
N GLN A 119 10.50 -14.29 3.44
CA GLN A 119 9.27 -13.59 3.03
C GLN A 119 9.54 -12.21 2.40
N VAL A 120 10.79 -11.76 2.31
CA VAL A 120 11.14 -10.42 1.78
C VAL A 120 10.60 -10.17 0.38
N ASP A 121 10.62 -11.18 -0.50
CA ASP A 121 10.09 -11.04 -1.85
C ASP A 121 8.56 -10.84 -1.86
N ILE A 122 7.85 -11.41 -0.88
CA ILE A 122 6.41 -11.20 -0.70
C ILE A 122 6.17 -9.75 -0.25
N TYR A 123 6.99 -9.22 0.66
CA TYR A 123 6.87 -7.83 1.11
C TYR A 123 7.15 -6.83 -0.01
N ARG A 124 8.14 -7.11 -0.86
CA ARG A 124 8.42 -6.29 -2.06
C ARG A 124 7.26 -6.33 -3.05
N ALA A 125 6.67 -7.51 -3.29
CA ALA A 125 5.51 -7.62 -4.15
C ALA A 125 4.30 -6.86 -3.60
N ALA A 126 4.07 -6.87 -2.27
CA ALA A 126 3.07 -6.05 -1.64
C ALA A 126 3.38 -4.55 -1.81
N GLN A 127 4.66 -4.16 -1.63
CA GLN A 127 5.11 -2.78 -1.76
C GLN A 127 4.88 -2.23 -3.18
N ASP A 128 5.17 -3.03 -4.21
CA ASP A 128 4.88 -2.67 -5.61
C ASP A 128 3.38 -2.45 -5.84
N ARG A 129 2.53 -3.31 -5.24
CA ARG A 129 1.07 -3.15 -5.30
C ARG A 129 0.59 -1.87 -4.64
N GLU A 130 1.17 -1.47 -3.51
CA GLU A 130 0.86 -0.20 -2.86
C GLU A 130 1.21 1.00 -3.75
N ALA A 131 2.39 0.98 -4.39
CA ALA A 131 2.78 2.03 -5.32
C ALA A 131 1.85 2.10 -6.56
N GLU A 132 1.33 0.95 -7.01
CA GLU A 132 0.30 0.89 -8.06
C GLU A 132 -1.06 1.39 -7.58
N SER A 133 -1.45 1.14 -6.32
CA SER A 133 -2.70 1.65 -5.72
C SER A 133 -2.63 3.16 -5.56
N GLU A 134 -1.53 3.69 -5.04
CA GLU A 134 -1.26 5.13 -4.93
C GLU A 134 -1.44 5.82 -6.29
N ARG A 135 -0.74 5.34 -7.34
CA ARG A 135 -0.86 5.91 -8.68
C ARG A 135 -2.29 5.89 -9.20
N PHE A 136 -2.95 4.74 -9.06
CA PHE A 136 -4.33 4.57 -9.49
C PHE A 136 -5.26 5.61 -8.85
N TYR A 137 -5.19 5.77 -7.53
CA TYR A 137 -6.06 6.71 -6.81
C TYR A 137 -5.72 8.18 -7.09
N ARG A 138 -4.45 8.53 -7.30
CA ARG A 138 -4.07 9.87 -7.76
C ARG A 138 -4.70 10.18 -9.12
N GLU A 139 -4.63 9.24 -10.06
CA GLU A 139 -5.27 9.40 -11.37
C GLU A 139 -6.80 9.51 -11.27
N GLN A 140 -7.45 8.74 -10.38
CA GLN A 140 -8.90 8.86 -10.18
C GLN A 140 -9.27 10.20 -9.54
N ALA A 141 -8.45 10.73 -8.63
CA ALA A 141 -8.65 12.04 -8.04
C ALA A 141 -8.60 13.16 -9.08
N GLU A 142 -7.68 13.07 -10.05
CA GLU A 142 -7.57 14.04 -11.16
C GLU A 142 -8.75 13.97 -12.14
N LYS A 143 -9.31 12.77 -12.35
CA LYS A 143 -10.44 12.53 -13.25
C LYS A 143 -11.80 12.79 -12.58
N ALA A 144 -11.85 12.98 -11.26
CA ALA A 144 -13.08 13.14 -10.51
C ALA A 144 -13.78 14.47 -10.84
N VAL A 145 -15.04 14.38 -11.27
CA VAL A 145 -15.90 15.56 -11.48
C VAL A 145 -16.40 16.11 -10.16
N ASP A 146 -16.73 15.23 -9.22
CA ASP A 146 -17.14 15.63 -7.87
C ASP A 146 -15.91 15.89 -6.99
N ALA A 147 -15.84 17.11 -6.44
CA ALA A 147 -14.70 17.54 -5.64
C ALA A 147 -14.55 16.78 -4.33
N GLN A 148 -15.62 16.22 -3.76
CA GLN A 148 -15.54 15.40 -2.56
C GLN A 148 -15.01 14.01 -2.88
N GLN A 149 -15.47 13.39 -3.97
CA GLN A 149 -14.91 12.14 -4.47
C GLN A 149 -13.41 12.27 -4.79
N GLY A 150 -13.01 13.37 -5.45
CA GLY A 150 -11.58 13.65 -5.70
C GLY A 150 -10.76 13.74 -4.41
N LYS A 151 -11.30 14.37 -3.36
CA LYS A 151 -10.64 14.43 -2.03
C LYS A 151 -10.54 13.06 -1.36
N LEU A 152 -11.55 12.20 -1.50
CA LEU A 152 -11.55 10.85 -0.94
C LEU A 152 -10.51 9.97 -1.65
N PHE A 153 -10.45 9.98 -2.99
CA PHE A 153 -9.40 9.28 -3.73
C PHE A 153 -8.00 9.78 -3.35
N LEU A 154 -7.82 11.09 -3.22
CA LEU A 154 -6.54 11.65 -2.79
C LEU A 154 -6.18 11.28 -1.35
N ALA A 155 -7.17 11.09 -0.47
CA ALA A 155 -6.95 10.61 0.89
C ALA A 155 -6.47 9.16 0.88
N ILE A 156 -7.15 8.26 0.15
CA ILE A 156 -6.75 6.86 0.00
C ILE A 156 -5.32 6.80 -0.58
N ALA A 157 -5.03 7.52 -1.66
CA ALA A 157 -3.70 7.56 -2.26
C ALA A 157 -2.57 7.95 -1.27
N LYS A 158 -2.87 8.80 -0.28
CA LYS A 158 -1.90 9.18 0.75
C LYS A 158 -1.67 8.09 1.77
N GLU A 159 -2.70 7.32 2.11
CA GLU A 159 -2.58 6.15 2.98
C GLU A 159 -1.80 5.03 2.26
N GLU A 160 -2.04 4.77 0.96
CA GLU A 160 -1.24 3.78 0.21
C GLU A 160 0.25 4.13 0.17
N HIS A 161 0.56 5.42 0.07
CA HIS A 161 1.95 5.87 0.18
C HIS A 161 2.55 5.56 1.56
N GLN A 162 1.75 5.67 2.62
CA GLN A 162 2.19 5.29 3.96
C GLN A 162 2.34 3.77 4.09
N HIS A 163 1.48 2.97 3.47
CA HIS A 163 1.59 1.51 3.41
C HIS A 163 2.88 1.07 2.70
N TYR A 164 3.19 1.70 1.56
CA TYR A 164 4.48 1.54 0.88
C TYR A 164 5.65 1.79 1.82
N ALA A 165 5.63 2.91 2.55
CA ALA A 165 6.69 3.27 3.49
C ALA A 165 6.77 2.30 4.67
N ILE A 166 5.65 1.78 5.17
CA ILE A 166 5.63 0.77 6.23
C ILE A 166 6.34 -0.51 5.77
N LEU A 167 6.04 -0.98 4.56
CA LEU A 167 6.70 -2.15 3.98
C LEU A 167 8.19 -1.92 3.77
N GLU A 168 8.58 -0.73 3.30
CA GLU A 168 9.99 -0.32 3.21
C GLU A 168 10.70 -0.46 4.56
N ASN A 169 10.12 0.11 5.62
CA ASN A 169 10.69 0.04 6.96
C ASN A 169 10.82 -1.40 7.48
N ILE A 170 9.87 -2.28 7.17
CA ILE A 170 9.93 -3.71 7.53
C ILE A 170 11.04 -4.42 6.76
N ILE A 171 11.11 -4.22 5.44
CA ILE A 171 12.12 -4.82 4.56
C ILE A 171 13.53 -4.39 5.01
N ASP A 172 13.72 -3.09 5.22
CA ASP A 172 14.99 -2.52 5.66
C ASP A 172 15.40 -3.09 7.02
N TYR A 173 14.47 -3.23 7.95
CA TYR A 173 14.74 -3.83 9.26
C TYR A 173 15.17 -5.31 9.16
N ILE A 174 14.61 -6.08 8.23
CA ILE A 174 14.93 -7.51 8.05
C ILE A 174 16.26 -7.71 7.31
N ILE A 175 16.52 -6.89 6.28
CA ILE A 175 17.74 -7.00 5.46
C ILE A 175 18.93 -6.41 6.20
N PHE A 176 18.74 -5.27 6.87
CA PHE A 176 19.79 -4.49 7.51
C PHE A 176 19.49 -4.21 8.99
N PRO A 177 19.43 -5.26 9.84
CA PRO A 177 19.08 -5.10 11.26
C PRO A 177 20.07 -4.23 12.03
N GLU A 178 21.34 -4.17 11.60
CA GLU A 178 22.43 -3.47 12.30
C GLU A 178 22.75 -2.05 11.77
N THR A 179 22.27 -1.66 10.57
CA THR A 179 22.71 -0.41 9.92
C THR A 179 21.67 0.70 9.93
N HIS A 180 20.72 0.70 10.87
CA HIS A 180 19.80 1.83 11.01
C HIS A 180 20.38 2.87 11.96
N PRO A 181 20.94 4.00 11.47
CA PRO A 181 21.28 5.10 12.35
C PRO A 181 19.98 5.64 12.96
N GLU A 182 19.87 5.61 14.29
CA GLU A 182 18.73 6.20 15.00
C GLU A 182 18.60 7.72 14.81
N ASN A 183 19.49 8.41 14.10
CA ASN A 183 19.69 9.86 14.31
C ASN A 183 19.94 10.68 13.03
N ALA A 184 19.18 10.52 11.93
CA ALA A 184 19.37 11.36 10.74
C ALA A 184 18.32 12.47 10.51
N GLU A 185 17.06 12.35 10.94
CA GLU A 185 16.03 13.35 10.58
C GLU A 185 15.01 13.67 11.69
N PHE A 186 15.46 13.84 12.95
CA PHE A 186 14.66 14.47 14.01
C PHE A 186 15.26 15.77 14.55
N ASN A 187 15.93 16.54 13.68
CA ASN A 187 16.11 17.98 13.87
C ASN A 187 15.69 18.66 12.57
N TYR A 188 15.01 19.80 12.69
CA TYR A 188 14.33 20.57 11.64
C TYR A 188 12.92 20.13 11.27
N GLN A 189 11.99 20.18 12.23
CA GLN A 189 10.84 21.09 12.14
C GLN A 189 10.40 21.51 13.55
N LYS A 190 11.24 22.30 14.22
CA LYS A 190 10.75 23.38 15.07
C LYS A 190 11.08 24.68 14.34
N GLU A 191 10.05 25.52 14.25
CA GLU A 191 10.13 26.96 13.97
C GLU A 191 10.30 27.39 12.50
N SER A 192 9.18 27.73 11.87
CA SER A 192 8.91 28.99 11.15
C SER A 192 7.43 29.09 10.84
#